data_AF-A0A352KJD4-F1
#
_entry.id   AF-A0A352KJD4-F1
#
_cell.length_a   1.000
_cell.length_b   1.000
_cell.length_c   1.000
_cell.angle_alpha   90.00
_cell.angle_beta   90.00
_cell.angle_gamma   90.00
#
_symmetry.space_group_name_H-M   'P 1'
#
loop_
_entity.id
_entity.type
_entity.pdbx_description
1 polymer ?
#
loop_
_entity_poly.entity_id
_entity_poly.type
_entity_poly.pdbx_seq_one_letter_code
_entity_poly.pdbx_strand_id
1 'polypeptide(L)'
;MEASIGSHTVWRGRLRSAIETSHTDWDIEQLKDYENCPFGEWLEGLSPEVRSTNECRKVIEAHKQFHREASHVLWLATSGQNRKASSMIEGNGIFHYIFQEMTQAMMDWMRKLP
;
A
#
# COMPACT_ATOMS: atom_id res chain seq x y z
N MET A 1 -5.96 15.49 -8.02
CA MET A 1 -5.81 15.08 -6.60
C MET A 1 -6.81 14.00 -6.18
N GLU A 2 -7.86 13.70 -6.97
CA GLU A 2 -8.86 12.66 -6.66
C GLU A 2 -8.41 11.19 -6.94
N ALA A 3 -7.18 10.95 -7.38
CA ALA A 3 -6.71 9.59 -7.69
C ALA A 3 -6.22 8.78 -6.47
N SER A 4 -6.11 9.38 -5.29
CA SER A 4 -5.38 8.78 -4.15
C SER A 4 -6.25 8.02 -3.14
N ILE A 5 -7.56 7.87 -3.39
CA ILE A 5 -8.45 7.00 -2.60
C ILE A 5 -9.22 6.01 -3.51
N GLY A 6 -9.41 6.36 -4.79
CA GLY A 6 -9.93 5.43 -5.81
C GLY A 6 -8.97 4.28 -6.14
N SER A 7 -7.69 4.39 -5.79
CA SER A 7 -6.72 3.30 -5.94
C SER A 7 -7.02 2.10 -5.04
N HIS A 8 -7.78 2.29 -3.95
CA HIS A 8 -7.97 1.29 -2.90
C HIS A 8 -8.76 0.05 -3.33
N THR A 9 -9.89 0.24 -4.00
CA THR A 9 -10.67 -0.85 -4.60
C THR A 9 -9.94 -1.46 -5.78
N VAL A 10 -9.17 -0.66 -6.54
CA VAL A 10 -8.34 -1.12 -7.64
C VAL A 10 -7.21 -2.03 -7.15
N TRP A 11 -6.49 -1.65 -6.10
CA TRP A 11 -5.42 -2.45 -5.49
C TRP A 11 -5.95 -3.77 -4.96
N ARG A 12 -7.02 -3.74 -4.16
CA ARG A 12 -7.66 -4.96 -3.65
C ARG A 12 -8.20 -5.84 -4.79
N GLY A 13 -8.76 -5.25 -5.83
CA GLY A 13 -9.24 -5.96 -7.02
C GLY A 13 -8.11 -6.65 -7.78
N ARG A 14 -6.97 -5.96 -7.97
CA ARG A 14 -5.80 -6.50 -8.65
C ARG A 14 -5.11 -7.61 -7.85
N LEU A 15 -4.94 -7.44 -6.54
CA LEU A 15 -4.42 -8.51 -5.68
C LEU A 15 -5.30 -9.75 -5.74
N ARG A 16 -6.63 -9.58 -5.69
CA ARG A 16 -7.58 -10.69 -5.82
C ARG A 16 -7.48 -11.37 -7.18
N SER A 17 -7.44 -10.60 -8.26
CA SER A 17 -7.26 -11.14 -9.62
C SER A 17 -5.95 -11.93 -9.72
N ALA A 18 -4.87 -11.45 -9.12
CA ALA A 18 -3.60 -12.17 -9.10
C ALA A 18 -3.68 -13.49 -8.32
N ILE A 19 -4.42 -13.51 -7.22
CA ILE A 19 -4.68 -14.74 -6.44
C ILE A 19 -5.53 -15.74 -7.22
N GLU A 20 -6.58 -15.27 -7.90
CA GLU A 20 -7.49 -16.12 -8.67
C GLU A 20 -6.80 -16.71 -9.92
N THR A 21 -5.96 -15.91 -10.58
CA THR A 21 -5.29 -16.31 -11.84
C THR A 21 -3.89 -16.89 -11.62
N SER A 22 -3.33 -16.77 -10.41
CA SER A 22 -1.92 -17.06 -10.10
C SER A 22 -0.94 -16.28 -11.00
N HIS A 23 -1.36 -15.11 -11.49
CA HIS A 23 -0.63 -14.30 -12.46
C HIS A 23 -0.69 -12.83 -12.11
N THR A 24 0.34 -12.06 -12.44
CA THR A 24 0.30 -10.60 -12.30
C THR A 24 1.16 -9.94 -13.36
N ASP A 25 0.69 -8.80 -13.89
CA ASP A 25 1.47 -7.94 -14.78
C ASP A 25 2.34 -6.94 -13.99
N TRP A 26 2.28 -6.99 -12.67
CA TRP A 26 3.06 -6.13 -11.80
C TRP A 26 4.43 -6.72 -11.50
N ASP A 27 5.46 -5.90 -11.67
CA ASP A 27 6.79 -6.23 -11.15
C ASP A 27 6.76 -6.14 -9.61
N ILE A 28 7.02 -7.26 -8.95
CA ILE A 28 6.95 -7.39 -7.49
C ILE A 28 8.04 -6.55 -6.80
N GLU A 29 9.24 -6.48 -7.37
CA GLU A 29 10.34 -5.69 -6.80
C GLU A 29 10.05 -4.20 -6.95
N GLN A 30 9.54 -3.78 -8.12
CA GLN A 30 9.09 -2.40 -8.31
C GLN A 30 7.93 -2.04 -7.37
N LEU A 31 7.01 -2.98 -7.13
CA LEU A 31 5.89 -2.78 -6.21
C LEU A 31 6.34 -2.62 -4.75
N LYS A 32 7.44 -3.26 -4.37
CA LYS A 32 7.98 -3.19 -3.00
C LYS A 32 8.67 -1.86 -2.73
N ASP A 33 9.12 -1.19 -3.79
CA ASP A 33 9.69 0.14 -3.73
C ASP A 33 8.61 1.21 -3.51
N TYR A 34 8.43 1.58 -2.24
CA TYR A 34 7.43 2.56 -1.84
C TYR A 34 7.80 3.99 -2.26
N GLU A 35 9.03 4.27 -2.66
CA GLU A 35 9.47 5.62 -3.02
C GLU A 35 9.12 5.95 -4.48
N ASN A 36 9.14 4.94 -5.35
CA ASN A 36 8.90 5.06 -6.78
C ASN A 36 7.42 5.01 -7.21
N CYS A 37 6.49 5.20 -6.28
CA CYS A 37 5.08 5.38 -6.59
C CYS A 37 4.70 6.88 -6.55
N PRO A 38 3.65 7.34 -7.25
CA PRO A 38 3.30 8.76 -7.28
C PRO A 38 3.09 9.40 -5.89
N PHE A 39 2.67 8.60 -4.91
CA PHE A 39 2.56 9.06 -3.52
C PHE A 39 3.91 9.12 -2.81
N GLY A 40 4.80 8.15 -3.04
CA GLY A 40 6.19 8.15 -2.57
C GLY A 40 6.98 9.34 -3.11
N GLU A 41 6.86 9.60 -4.41
CA GLU A 41 7.47 10.77 -5.08
C GLU A 41 6.96 12.09 -4.47
N TRP A 42 5.65 12.17 -4.21
CA TRP A 42 5.08 13.34 -3.55
C TRP A 42 5.60 13.50 -2.11
N LEU A 43 5.72 12.42 -1.34
CA LEU A 43 6.30 12.44 0.01
C LEU A 43 7.75 12.91 0.02
N GLU A 44 8.55 12.47 -0.96
CA GLU A 44 9.95 12.91 -1.10
C GLU A 44 10.05 14.39 -1.46
N GLY A 45 9.09 14.93 -2.21
CA GLY A 45 9.02 16.35 -2.58
C GLY A 45 8.65 17.31 -1.44
N LEU A 46 8.28 16.81 -0.26
CA LEU A 46 7.94 17.63 0.90
C LEU A 46 9.19 18.27 1.53
N SER A 47 9.01 19.42 2.17
CA SER A 47 10.10 20.10 2.87
C SER A 47 10.67 19.22 3.99
N PRO A 48 11.97 19.32 4.31
CA PRO A 48 12.57 18.57 5.42
C PRO A 48 11.86 18.80 6.76
N GLU A 49 11.35 20.02 6.98
CA GLU A 49 10.56 20.38 8.16
C GLU A 49 9.29 19.53 8.25
N VAL A 50 8.49 19.49 7.18
CA VAL A 50 7.26 18.69 7.12
C VAL A 50 7.58 17.20 7.26
N ARG A 51 8.61 16.69 6.57
CA ARG A 51 9.03 15.29 6.66
C ARG A 51 9.52 14.89 8.05
N SER A 52 10.04 15.84 8.82
CA SER A 52 10.50 15.61 10.19
C SER A 52 9.37 15.55 11.23
N THR A 53 8.14 15.93 10.85
CA THR A 53 6.97 15.81 11.74
C THR A 53 6.66 14.36 12.06
N ASN A 54 6.12 14.10 13.26
CA ASN A 54 5.76 12.75 13.68
C ASN A 54 4.63 12.18 12.81
N GLU A 55 3.72 13.03 12.35
CA GLU A 55 2.63 12.70 11.46
C GLU A 55 3.13 12.22 10.09
N CYS A 56 4.04 12.98 9.46
CA CYS A 56 4.59 12.58 8.16
C CYS A 56 5.38 11.27 8.29
N ARG A 57 6.16 11.08 9.35
CA ARG A 57 6.88 9.82 9.60
C ARG A 57 5.94 8.62 9.74
N LYS A 58 4.81 8.79 10.44
CA LYS A 58 3.79 7.73 10.56
C LYS A 58 3.20 7.37 9.20
N VAL A 59 2.92 8.36 8.36
CA VAL A 59 2.40 8.14 7.00
C VAL A 59 3.42 7.41 6.13
N ILE A 60 4.70 7.81 6.17
CA ILE A 60 5.78 7.13 5.44
C ILE A 60 5.91 5.67 5.87
N GLU A 61 5.89 5.40 7.18
CA GLU A 61 6.03 4.04 7.70
C GLU A 61 4.82 3.16 7.33
N ALA A 62 3.60 3.67 7.47
CA ALA A 62 2.40 2.94 7.07
C ALA A 62 2.39 2.66 5.55
N HIS A 63 2.86 3.61 4.74
CA HIS A 63 2.99 3.46 3.30
C HIS A 63 4.02 2.39 2.91
N LYS A 64 5.18 2.39 3.56
CA LYS A 64 6.21 1.36 3.38
C LYS A 64 5.70 -0.03 3.73
N GLN A 65 4.96 -0.16 4.84
CA GLN A 65 4.35 -1.44 5.22
C GLN A 65 3.30 -1.90 4.21
N PHE A 66 2.48 -0.98 3.68
CA PHE A 66 1.52 -1.29 2.63
C PHE A 66 2.19 -1.90 1.40
N HIS A 67 3.23 -1.26 0.86
CA HIS A 67 3.96 -1.75 -0.32
C HIS A 67 4.62 -3.11 -0.07
N ARG A 68 5.21 -3.29 1.11
CA ARG A 68 5.80 -4.57 1.53
C ARG A 68 4.76 -5.69 1.54
N GLU A 69 3.64 -5.50 2.21
CA GLU A 69 2.61 -6.54 2.32
C GLU A 69 1.91 -6.79 0.97
N ALA A 70 1.68 -5.76 0.15
CA ALA A 70 1.16 -5.91 -1.21
C ALA A 70 2.08 -6.80 -2.07
N SER A 71 3.39 -6.52 -2.03
CA SER A 71 4.39 -7.31 -2.77
C SER A 71 4.43 -8.76 -2.28
N HIS A 72 4.27 -8.98 -0.98
CA HIS A 72 4.23 -10.33 -0.40
C HIS A 72 2.98 -11.11 -0.84
N VAL A 73 1.81 -10.46 -0.90
CA VAL A 73 0.58 -11.08 -1.40
C VAL A 73 0.76 -11.51 -2.87
N LEU A 74 1.32 -10.65 -3.73
CA LEU A 74 1.58 -11.01 -5.12
C LEU A 74 2.59 -12.16 -5.26
N TRP A 75 3.65 -12.15 -4.46
CA TRP A 75 4.63 -13.22 -4.45
C TRP A 75 3.99 -14.55 -4.06
N LEU A 76 3.13 -14.56 -3.03
CA LEU A 76 2.38 -15.75 -2.64
C LEU A 76 1.44 -16.24 -3.76
N ALA A 77 0.69 -15.32 -4.37
CA ALA A 77 -0.25 -15.64 -5.46
C ALA A 77 0.46 -16.25 -6.68
N THR A 78 1.54 -15.62 -7.15
CA THR A 78 2.32 -16.08 -8.30
C THR A 78 3.14 -17.34 -8.02
N SER A 79 3.40 -17.64 -6.74
CA SER A 79 4.02 -18.90 -6.29
C SER A 79 3.00 -20.03 -6.06
N GLY A 80 1.72 -19.85 -6.44
CA GLY A 80 0.66 -20.84 -6.27
C GLY A 80 0.16 -21.00 -4.82
N GLN A 81 0.58 -20.14 -3.88
CA GLN A 81 0.15 -20.15 -2.48
C GLN A 81 -1.15 -19.36 -2.27
N ASN A 82 -2.14 -19.57 -3.15
CA ASN A 82 -3.34 -18.73 -3.27
C ASN A 82 -4.15 -18.66 -1.98
N ARG A 83 -4.29 -19.77 -1.24
CA ARG A 83 -4.99 -19.77 0.06
C ARG A 83 -4.35 -18.83 1.08
N LYS A 84 -3.01 -18.79 1.13
CA LYS A 84 -2.27 -17.92 2.05
C LYS A 84 -2.41 -16.47 1.62
N ALA A 85 -2.30 -16.20 0.32
CA ALA A 85 -2.52 -14.87 -0.24
C ALA A 85 -3.96 -14.36 0.02
N SER A 86 -5.00 -15.19 -0.19
CA SER A 86 -6.39 -14.89 0.15
C SER A 86 -6.55 -14.51 1.63
N SER A 87 -5.98 -15.30 2.54
CA SER A 87 -6.10 -15.02 3.99
C SER A 87 -5.46 -13.69 4.42
N MET A 88 -4.50 -13.16 3.65
CA MET A 88 -3.90 -11.86 3.94
C MET A 88 -4.83 -10.70 3.57
N ILE A 89 -5.61 -10.83 2.49
CA ILE A 89 -6.46 -9.76 1.98
C ILE A 89 -7.91 -9.86 2.43
N GLU A 90 -8.41 -11.05 2.77
CA GLU A 90 -9.78 -11.30 3.22
C GLU A 90 -9.94 -11.09 4.74
N GLY A 91 -11.17 -10.79 5.16
CA GLY A 91 -11.51 -10.62 6.58
C GLY A 91 -10.59 -9.65 7.31
N ASN A 92 -10.05 -10.10 8.46
CA ASN A 92 -9.09 -9.36 9.31
C ASN A 92 -7.63 -9.71 8.98
N GLY A 93 -7.32 -10.08 7.72
CA GLY A 93 -5.96 -10.38 7.30
C GLY A 93 -5.01 -9.19 7.43
N ILE A 94 -3.71 -9.46 7.54
CA ILE A 94 -2.69 -8.43 7.81
C ILE A 94 -2.69 -7.29 6.79
N PHE A 95 -2.92 -7.59 5.50
CA PHE A 95 -3.01 -6.56 4.47
C PHE A 95 -4.23 -5.67 4.67
N HIS A 96 -5.37 -6.21 5.11
CA HIS A 96 -6.55 -5.41 5.42
C HIS A 96 -6.27 -4.40 6.55
N TYR A 97 -5.60 -4.84 7.62
CA TYR A 97 -5.24 -3.97 8.75
C TYR A 97 -4.26 -2.85 8.34
N ILE A 98 -3.16 -3.20 7.67
CA ILE A 98 -2.15 -2.23 7.23
C ILE A 98 -2.76 -1.20 6.26
N PHE A 99 -3.62 -1.66 5.37
CA PHE A 99 -4.31 -0.80 4.44
C PHE A 99 -5.24 0.23 5.13
N GLN A 100 -5.96 -0.19 6.18
CA GLN A 100 -6.76 0.72 7.00
C GLN A 100 -5.89 1.71 7.78
N GLU A 101 -4.80 1.24 8.38
CA GLU A 101 -3.87 2.08 9.13
C GLU A 101 -3.25 3.17 8.25
N MET A 102 -2.78 2.82 7.05
CA MET A 102 -2.25 3.78 6.08
C MET A 102 -3.30 4.83 5.70
N THR A 103 -4.51 4.38 5.36
CA THR A 103 -5.60 5.29 4.96
C THR A 103 -5.92 6.28 6.08
N GLN A 104 -6.03 5.78 7.31
CA GLN A 104 -6.35 6.60 8.47
C GLN A 104 -5.22 7.60 8.78
N ALA A 105 -3.96 7.16 8.77
CA ALA A 105 -2.81 8.02 9.00
C ALA A 105 -2.74 9.15 7.96
N MET A 106 -2.97 8.84 6.69
CA MET A 106 -3.02 9.83 5.61
C MET A 106 -4.16 10.82 5.81
N MET A 107 -5.38 10.36 6.11
CA MET A 107 -6.54 11.23 6.32
C MET A 107 -6.40 12.12 7.56
N ASP A 108 -5.83 11.60 8.64
CA ASP A 108 -5.56 12.36 9.87
C ASP A 108 -4.53 13.46 9.63
N TRP A 109 -3.50 13.17 8.83
CA TRP A 109 -2.47 14.14 8.53
C TRP A 109 -2.91 15.17 7.50
N MET A 110 -3.58 14.76 6.43
CA MET A 110 -4.10 15.68 5.40
C MET A 110 -5.08 16.70 5.97
N ARG A 111 -5.89 16.34 6.98
CA ARG A 111 -6.77 17.28 7.69
C ARG A 111 -6.03 18.33 8.51
N LYS A 112 -4.76 18.12 8.81
CA LYS A 112 -3.90 19.02 9.58
C LYS A 112 -2.95 19.83 8.70
N LEU A 113 -2.85 19.51 7.41
CA LEU A 113 -2.08 20.31 6.47
C LEU A 113 -2.79 21.67 6.31
N PRO A 114 -2.07 22.80 6.45
CA PRO A 114 -2.63 24.14 6.33
C PRO A 114 -3.11 24.47 4.92
#